data_AF-A0A2D9Y0X0-F1
#
_entry.id   AF-A0A2D9Y0X0-F1
#
_cell.length_a   1.000
_cell.length_b   1.000
_cell.length_c   1.000
_cell.angle_alpha   90.00
_cell.angle_beta   90.00
_cell.angle_gamma   90.00
#
_symmetry.space_group_name_H-M   'P 1'
#
loop_
_entity.id
_entity.type
_entity.pdbx_description
1 polymer ?
#
loop_
_entity_poly.entity_id
_entity_poly.type
_entity_poly.pdbx_seq_one_letter_code
_entity_poly.pdbx_strand_id
1 'polypeptide(L)'
;MSFALIDALFAYNAINPKIKPITDHWALQLHEYCLDLDKKELTPEQWQQKIEELFNRIPLQELLEFISFQKLIKGFEFPDLGVHTKKVFFPKLTGLPEKTIFIKKIFGIKKDRAIIPHGHSNMASAHLLLKGEMHLRHYERIHQEENSLIIQPTIDKIIKSGG
;
A
#
# COMPACT_ATOMS: atom_id res chain seq x y z
N MET A 1 -8.79 -37.80 10.83
CA MET A 1 -8.98 -36.78 9.77
C MET A 1 -9.23 -35.46 10.45
N SER A 2 -8.33 -34.50 10.23
CA SER A 2 -8.14 -33.32 11.07
C SER A 2 -9.16 -32.21 10.75
N PHE A 3 -9.85 -31.72 11.80
CA PHE A 3 -10.67 -30.51 11.76
C PHE A 3 -9.92 -29.29 11.20
N ALA A 4 -8.58 -29.27 11.26
CA ALA A 4 -7.76 -28.16 10.78
C ALA A 4 -7.82 -27.95 9.24
N LEU A 5 -8.14 -28.99 8.45
CA LEU A 5 -8.27 -28.84 6.99
C LEU A 5 -9.57 -28.13 6.60
N ILE A 6 -10.64 -28.36 7.37
CA ILE A 6 -11.94 -27.72 7.16
C ILE A 6 -11.90 -26.26 7.62
N ASP A 7 -11.24 -25.97 8.74
CA ASP A 7 -11.05 -24.59 9.21
C ASP A 7 -10.18 -23.76 8.27
N ALA A 8 -9.18 -24.37 7.61
CA ALA A 8 -8.38 -23.71 6.58
C ALA A 8 -9.20 -23.40 5.31
N LEU A 9 -10.11 -24.30 4.91
CA LEU A 9 -11.01 -24.11 3.78
C LEU A 9 -12.08 -23.04 4.06
N PHE A 10 -12.63 -23.00 5.27
CA PHE A 10 -13.54 -21.92 5.69
C PHE A 10 -12.81 -20.60 5.86
N ALA A 11 -11.57 -20.58 6.36
CA ALA A 11 -10.78 -19.36 6.44
C ALA A 11 -10.42 -18.79 5.05
N TYR A 12 -10.35 -19.63 4.01
CA TYR A 12 -10.12 -19.21 2.63
C TYR A 12 -11.40 -18.69 1.96
N ASN A 13 -12.58 -19.20 2.35
CA ASN A 13 -13.89 -18.80 1.82
C ASN A 13 -14.67 -17.79 2.68
N ALA A 14 -14.18 -17.43 3.87
CA ALA A 14 -14.83 -16.46 4.75
C ALA A 14 -14.52 -14.99 4.41
N ILE A 15 -13.80 -14.74 3.31
CA ILE A 15 -13.79 -13.41 2.69
C ILE A 15 -15.12 -13.29 1.95
N ASN A 16 -15.95 -12.34 2.38
CA ASN A 16 -17.29 -12.09 1.84
C ASN A 16 -17.29 -12.23 0.31
N PRO A 17 -18.10 -13.13 -0.28
CA PRO A 17 -18.05 -13.43 -1.71
C PRO A 17 -18.34 -12.23 -2.61
N LYS A 18 -18.88 -11.12 -2.07
CA LYS A 18 -19.03 -9.84 -2.77
C LYS A 18 -17.75 -9.00 -2.80
N ILE A 19 -16.90 -9.12 -1.78
CA ILE A 19 -15.61 -8.39 -1.66
C ILE A 19 -14.59 -8.99 -2.62
N LYS A 20 -14.56 -10.32 -2.71
CA LYS A 20 -13.53 -11.04 -3.48
C LYS A 20 -13.45 -10.58 -4.96
N PRO A 21 -14.54 -10.48 -5.75
CA PRO A 21 -14.44 -10.01 -7.14
C PRO A 21 -13.89 -8.58 -7.27
N ILE A 22 -14.27 -7.68 -6.36
CA ILE A 22 -13.81 -6.28 -6.37
C ILE A 22 -12.32 -6.23 -6.04
N THR A 23 -11.88 -6.89 -4.96
CA THR A 23 -10.47 -6.91 -4.55
C THR A 23 -9.58 -7.64 -5.54
N ASP A 24 -10.10 -8.69 -6.18
CA ASP A 24 -9.38 -9.45 -7.19
C ASP A 24 -9.10 -8.55 -8.40
N HIS A 25 -10.15 -7.88 -8.91
CA HIS A 25 -9.99 -6.98 -10.05
C HIS A 25 -9.13 -5.76 -9.71
N TRP A 26 -9.30 -5.21 -8.51
CA TRP A 26 -8.50 -4.10 -7.99
C TRP A 26 -7.00 -4.45 -7.95
N ALA A 27 -6.63 -5.61 -7.44
CA ALA A 27 -5.22 -6.03 -7.35
C ALA A 27 -4.60 -6.32 -8.73
N LEU A 28 -5.40 -6.81 -9.68
CA LEU A 28 -4.99 -7.01 -11.07
C LEU A 28 -4.75 -5.67 -11.77
N GLN A 29 -5.67 -4.70 -11.64
CA GLN A 29 -5.50 -3.36 -12.19
C GLN A 29 -4.28 -2.64 -11.60
N LEU A 30 -4.05 -2.78 -10.30
CA LEU A 30 -2.83 -2.27 -9.67
C LEU A 30 -1.56 -2.88 -10.30
N HIS A 31 -1.59 -4.17 -10.59
CA HIS A 31 -0.47 -4.85 -11.23
C HIS A 31 -0.23 -4.34 -12.66
N GLU A 32 -1.29 -4.21 -13.45
CA GLU A 32 -1.26 -3.69 -14.82
C GLU A 32 -0.69 -2.27 -14.84
N TYR A 33 -1.23 -1.35 -14.03
CA TYR A 33 -0.75 0.05 -14.02
C TYR A 33 0.73 0.15 -13.63
N CYS A 34 1.18 -0.65 -12.68
CA CYS A 34 2.60 -0.69 -12.33
C CYS A 34 3.48 -1.29 -13.44
N LEU A 35 2.97 -2.28 -14.20
CA LEU A 35 3.67 -2.80 -15.38
C LEU A 35 3.75 -1.76 -16.50
N ASP A 36 2.67 -1.03 -16.74
CA ASP A 36 2.62 -0.01 -17.78
C ASP A 36 3.58 1.14 -17.44
N LEU A 37 3.70 1.51 -16.15
CA LEU A 37 4.72 2.46 -15.70
C LEU A 37 6.14 1.93 -15.94
N ASP A 38 6.42 0.67 -15.59
CA ASP A 38 7.74 0.03 -15.77
C ASP A 38 8.14 -0.01 -17.26
N LYS A 39 7.17 -0.34 -18.13
CA LYS A 39 7.33 -0.36 -19.59
C LYS A 39 7.34 1.03 -20.23
N LYS A 40 7.14 2.10 -19.46
CA LYS A 40 7.04 3.49 -19.92
C LYS A 40 5.86 3.74 -20.86
N GLU A 41 4.81 2.93 -20.74
CA GLU A 41 3.51 3.13 -21.40
C GLU A 41 2.65 4.15 -20.64
N LEU A 42 2.91 4.34 -19.34
CA LEU A 42 2.39 5.45 -18.55
C LEU A 42 3.51 6.39 -18.10
N THR A 43 3.23 7.70 -18.07
CA THR A 43 4.06 8.65 -17.32
C THR A 43 3.80 8.51 -15.81
N PRO A 44 4.73 8.97 -14.94
CA PRO A 44 4.51 8.99 -13.49
C PRO A 44 3.22 9.70 -13.08
N GLU A 45 2.87 10.79 -13.74
CA GLU A 45 1.67 11.59 -13.45
C GLU A 45 0.39 10.82 -13.83
N GLN A 46 0.40 10.14 -14.98
CA GLN A 46 -0.72 9.30 -15.41
C GLN A 46 -0.88 8.09 -14.48
N TRP A 47 0.23 7.48 -14.06
CA TRP A 47 0.21 6.40 -13.08
C TRP A 47 -0.36 6.88 -11.75
N GLN A 48 0.08 8.04 -11.24
CA GLN A 48 -0.45 8.61 -10.00
C GLN A 48 -1.97 8.78 -10.07
N GLN A 49 -2.49 9.41 -11.13
CA GLN A 49 -3.94 9.60 -11.32
C GLN A 49 -4.70 8.27 -11.30
N LYS A 50 -4.21 7.26 -12.02
CA LYS A 50 -4.82 5.92 -12.04
C LYS A 50 -4.79 5.24 -10.69
N ILE A 51 -3.70 5.37 -9.94
CA ILE A 51 -3.57 4.80 -8.59
C ILE A 51 -4.51 5.49 -7.61
N GLU A 52 -4.64 6.82 -7.67
CA GLU A 52 -5.59 7.57 -6.85
C GLU A 52 -7.04 7.16 -7.14
N GLU A 53 -7.43 7.08 -8.42
CA GLU A 53 -8.75 6.57 -8.82
C GLU A 53 -8.97 5.15 -8.34
N LEU A 54 -7.97 4.28 -8.46
CA LEU A 54 -8.06 2.88 -8.07
C LEU A 54 -8.21 2.72 -6.56
N PHE A 55 -7.49 3.49 -5.75
CA PHE A 55 -7.64 3.47 -4.29
C PHE A 55 -9.00 4.02 -3.84
N ASN A 56 -9.59 4.97 -4.57
CA ASN A 56 -10.92 5.49 -4.25
C ASN A 56 -12.08 4.51 -4.55
N ARG A 57 -11.83 3.44 -5.32
CA ARG A 57 -12.85 2.44 -5.67
C ARG A 57 -13.07 1.36 -4.62
N ILE A 58 -12.10 1.11 -3.75
CA ILE A 58 -12.19 0.07 -2.72
C ILE A 58 -12.43 0.70 -1.35
N PRO A 59 -13.54 0.37 -0.65
CA PRO A 59 -13.73 0.83 0.71
C PRO A 59 -12.59 0.34 1.62
N LEU A 60 -12.07 1.22 2.47
CA LEU A 60 -10.93 0.89 3.35
C LEU A 60 -11.14 -0.42 4.12
N GLN A 61 -12.35 -0.63 4.66
CA GLN A 61 -12.68 -1.84 5.42
C GLN A 61 -12.50 -3.12 4.58
N GLU A 62 -12.91 -3.11 3.31
CA GLU A 62 -12.75 -4.24 2.41
C GLU A 62 -11.28 -4.53 2.12
N LEU A 63 -10.46 -3.47 1.95
CA LEU A 63 -9.01 -3.62 1.80
C LEU A 63 -8.37 -4.23 3.05
N LEU A 64 -8.77 -3.78 4.25
CA LEU A 64 -8.25 -4.30 5.52
C LEU A 64 -8.58 -5.79 5.69
N GLU A 65 -9.77 -6.22 5.28
CA GLU A 65 -10.16 -7.63 5.29
C GLU A 65 -9.35 -8.44 4.27
N PHE A 66 -9.21 -7.93 3.04
CA PHE A 66 -8.47 -8.56 1.96
C PHE A 66 -7.01 -8.86 2.33
N ILE A 67 -6.33 -7.93 2.99
CA ILE A 67 -4.94 -8.13 3.44
C ILE A 67 -4.85 -8.87 4.79
N SER A 68 -5.96 -9.30 5.37
CA SER A 68 -6.01 -9.88 6.72
C SER A 68 -5.34 -8.98 7.77
N PHE A 69 -5.65 -7.68 7.76
CA PHE A 69 -4.96 -6.65 8.54
C PHE A 69 -4.81 -7.00 10.02
N GLN A 70 -5.86 -7.49 10.67
CA GLN A 70 -5.81 -7.88 12.10
C GLN A 70 -4.76 -8.96 12.38
N LYS A 71 -4.57 -9.92 11.45
CA LYS A 71 -3.52 -10.94 11.57
C LYS A 71 -2.14 -10.33 11.35
N LEU A 72 -1.99 -9.41 10.40
CA LEU A 72 -0.73 -8.73 10.10
C LEU A 72 -0.22 -7.88 11.27
N ILE A 73 -1.12 -7.16 11.94
CA ILE A 73 -0.76 -6.25 13.04
C ILE A 73 -0.69 -6.93 14.41
N LYS A 74 -1.04 -8.22 14.52
CA LYS A 74 -0.92 -8.95 15.78
C LYS A 74 0.56 -9.00 16.18
N GLY A 75 0.88 -8.53 17.39
CA GLY A 75 2.25 -8.43 17.88
C GLY A 75 3.15 -7.52 17.03
N PHE A 76 2.57 -6.51 16.36
CA PHE A 76 3.37 -5.53 15.65
C PHE A 76 4.08 -4.62 16.65
N GLU A 77 5.41 -4.60 16.57
CA GLU A 77 6.23 -3.76 17.43
C GLU A 77 6.29 -2.34 16.85
N PHE A 78 6.22 -1.34 17.73
CA PHE A 78 6.32 0.06 17.36
C PHE A 78 7.60 0.62 18.00
N PRO A 79 8.66 0.83 17.21
CA PRO A 79 9.95 1.23 17.76
C PRO A 79 9.91 2.66 18.29
N ASP A 80 10.81 2.97 19.22
CA ASP A 80 10.98 4.33 19.72
C ASP A 80 11.66 5.27 18.70
N LEU A 81 12.28 4.74 17.65
CA LEU A 81 12.84 5.52 16.54
C LEU A 81 12.50 4.83 15.20
N GLY A 82 12.09 5.62 14.21
CA GLY A 82 11.79 5.12 12.86
C GLY A 82 10.47 4.36 12.79
N VAL A 83 10.45 3.30 11.99
CA VAL A 83 9.26 2.47 11.73
C VAL A 83 9.61 1.00 11.69
N HIS A 84 8.68 0.15 12.15
CA HIS A 84 8.75 -1.27 11.87
C HIS A 84 7.99 -1.58 10.57
N THR A 85 8.53 -2.51 9.78
CA THR A 85 7.99 -2.82 8.45
C THR A 85 7.71 -4.31 8.34
N LYS A 86 6.51 -4.68 7.86
CA LYS A 86 6.20 -6.06 7.47
C LYS A 86 5.80 -6.12 6.01
N LYS A 87 6.14 -7.22 5.33
CA LYS A 87 5.63 -7.52 3.99
C LYS A 87 4.16 -7.89 4.06
N VAL A 88 3.40 -7.48 3.05
CA VAL A 88 1.99 -7.86 2.88
C VAL A 88 1.89 -8.87 1.74
N PHE A 89 1.20 -9.97 2.00
CA PHE A 89 0.88 -10.99 1.00
C PHE A 89 -0.60 -10.92 0.69
N PHE A 90 -0.92 -10.90 -0.60
CA PHE A 90 -2.30 -11.06 -1.03
C PHE A 90 -2.67 -12.55 -1.04
N PRO A 91 -3.95 -12.90 -0.84
CA PRO A 91 -4.42 -14.26 -1.12
C PRO A 91 -4.12 -14.63 -2.59
N LYS A 92 -4.09 -15.93 -2.91
CA LYS A 92 -3.88 -16.35 -4.31
C LYS A 92 -5.07 -15.89 -5.15
N LEU A 93 -4.80 -15.08 -6.16
CA LEU A 93 -5.78 -14.53 -7.09
C LEU A 93 -5.60 -15.11 -8.48
N THR A 94 -6.72 -15.42 -9.14
CA THR A 94 -6.69 -15.82 -10.55
C THR A 94 -6.21 -14.64 -11.39
N GLY A 95 -5.20 -14.87 -12.24
CA GLY A 95 -4.62 -13.85 -13.13
C GLY A 95 -3.51 -12.99 -12.52
N LEU A 96 -3.35 -12.95 -11.19
CA LEU A 96 -2.25 -12.22 -10.57
C LEU A 96 -1.04 -13.16 -10.43
N PRO A 97 0.15 -12.79 -10.93
CA PRO A 97 1.33 -13.62 -10.73
C PRO A 97 1.71 -13.69 -9.24
N GLU A 98 2.29 -14.82 -8.83
CA GLU A 98 2.79 -15.00 -7.44
C GLU A 98 3.83 -13.93 -7.07
N LYS A 99 4.61 -13.47 -8.06
CA LYS A 99 5.54 -12.34 -7.95
C LYS A 99 4.98 -11.16 -8.73
N THR A 100 4.49 -10.16 -8.00
CA THR A 100 4.05 -8.89 -8.58
C THR A 100 5.23 -7.97 -8.88
N ILE A 101 5.08 -7.08 -9.87
CA ILE A 101 6.08 -6.04 -10.20
C ILE A 101 6.28 -5.04 -9.04
N PHE A 102 5.25 -4.85 -8.22
CA PHE A 102 5.25 -3.97 -7.06
C PHE A 102 5.46 -4.74 -5.74
N ILE A 103 6.01 -4.05 -4.75
CA ILE A 103 6.22 -4.57 -3.39
C ILE A 103 5.17 -3.96 -2.47
N LYS A 104 4.62 -4.78 -1.57
CA LYS A 104 3.60 -4.37 -0.60
C LYS A 104 4.17 -4.43 0.81
N LYS A 105 4.09 -3.34 1.55
CA LYS A 105 4.59 -3.23 2.92
C LYS A 105 3.56 -2.51 3.78
N ILE A 106 3.52 -2.89 5.05
CA ILE A 106 2.85 -2.13 6.09
C ILE A 106 3.92 -1.55 7.02
N PHE A 107 3.76 -0.28 7.37
CA PHE A 107 4.62 0.43 8.30
C PHE A 107 3.85 0.70 9.59
N GLY A 108 4.46 0.36 10.72
CA GLY A 108 3.95 0.74 12.03
C GLY A 108 4.84 1.81 12.63
N ILE A 109 4.20 2.89 13.05
CA ILE A 109 4.83 4.05 13.68
C ILE A 109 4.14 4.35 15.01
N LYS A 110 4.92 4.71 16.02
CA LYS A 110 4.41 5.16 17.31
C LYS A 110 3.87 6.59 17.17
N LYS A 111 2.93 6.97 18.04
CA LYS A 111 2.50 8.37 18.16
C LYS A 111 3.73 9.27 18.43
N ASP A 112 3.71 10.49 17.88
CA ASP A 112 4.77 11.50 18.02
C ASP A 112 6.13 11.05 17.45
N ARG A 113 6.07 10.19 16.43
CA ARG A 113 7.21 9.78 15.58
C ARG A 113 6.92 10.10 14.12
N ALA A 114 8.00 10.22 13.35
CA ALA A 114 7.93 10.48 11.93
C ALA A 114 8.75 9.45 11.15
N ILE A 115 8.27 9.12 9.95
CA ILE A 115 9.14 8.72 8.87
C ILE A 115 9.80 10.01 8.40
N ILE A 116 11.11 10.15 8.61
CA ILE A 116 11.82 11.36 8.23
C ILE A 116 11.76 11.57 6.71
N PRO A 117 11.77 12.83 6.24
CA PRO A 117 11.75 13.12 4.80
C PRO A 117 12.90 12.41 4.07
N HIS A 118 12.58 11.70 2.99
CA HIS A 118 13.55 11.03 2.13
C HIS A 118 13.00 10.96 0.69
N GLY A 119 13.89 10.84 -0.28
CA GLY A 119 13.55 10.67 -1.69
C GLY A 119 13.61 9.22 -2.15
N HIS A 120 12.96 8.93 -3.27
CA HIS A 120 13.01 7.64 -3.94
C HIS A 120 13.61 7.80 -5.34
N SER A 121 14.77 7.20 -5.58
CA SER A 121 15.41 7.20 -6.91
C SER A 121 14.98 5.97 -7.69
N ASN A 122 14.49 6.17 -8.92
CA ASN A 122 14.03 5.08 -9.81
C ASN A 122 12.92 4.21 -9.20
N MET A 123 12.07 4.80 -8.36
CA MET A 123 10.94 4.11 -7.73
C MET A 123 9.76 5.06 -7.59
N ALA A 124 8.56 4.57 -7.94
CA ALA A 124 7.29 5.20 -7.58
C ALA A 124 6.68 4.47 -6.36
N SER A 125 6.06 5.23 -5.46
CA SER A 125 5.45 4.69 -4.24
C SER A 125 4.10 5.33 -4.01
N ALA A 126 3.12 4.53 -3.62
CA ALA A 126 1.82 5.01 -3.17
C ALA A 126 1.54 4.54 -1.74
N HIS A 127 0.92 5.41 -0.94
CA HIS A 127 0.69 5.17 0.48
C HIS A 127 -0.77 5.42 0.83
N LEU A 128 -1.34 4.53 1.63
CA LEU A 128 -2.68 4.66 2.20
C LEU A 128 -2.58 4.53 3.72
N LEU A 129 -3.14 5.48 4.46
CA LEU A 129 -3.17 5.38 5.91
C LEU A 129 -4.24 4.35 6.33
N LEU A 130 -3.82 3.24 6.93
CA LEU A 130 -4.72 2.14 7.27
C LEU A 130 -5.42 2.32 8.63
N LYS A 131 -4.76 3.02 9.57
CA LYS A 131 -5.28 3.29 10.91
C LYS A 131 -4.59 4.51 11.52
N GLY A 132 -5.37 5.37 12.18
CA GLY A 132 -4.88 6.54 12.89
C GLY A 132 -4.94 7.82 12.05
N GLU A 133 -4.06 8.75 12.40
CA GLU A 133 -3.94 10.09 11.80
C GLU A 133 -2.45 10.42 11.64
N MET A 134 -2.08 11.11 10.56
CA MET A 134 -0.71 11.54 10.30
C MET A 134 -0.67 12.96 9.73
N HIS A 135 0.40 13.69 10.07
CA HIS A 135 0.78 14.91 9.36
C HIS A 135 1.58 14.53 8.11
N LEU A 136 0.93 14.55 6.95
CA LEU A 136 1.56 14.25 5.67
C LEU A 136 2.20 15.51 5.10
N ARG A 137 3.50 15.40 4.81
CA ARG A 137 4.25 16.37 4.02
C ARG A 137 4.85 15.70 2.79
N HIS A 138 4.60 16.27 1.62
CA HIS A 138 5.15 15.81 0.35
C HIS A 138 5.88 16.95 -0.33
N TYR A 139 6.95 16.61 -1.06
CA TYR A 139 7.81 17.55 -1.74
C TYR A 139 8.13 17.02 -3.14
N GLU A 140 8.09 17.89 -4.13
CA GLU A 140 8.58 17.59 -5.48
C GLU A 140 10.04 18.01 -5.60
N ARG A 141 10.83 17.20 -6.32
CA ARG A 141 12.22 17.55 -6.64
C ARG A 141 12.21 18.48 -7.85
N ILE A 142 12.70 19.70 -7.65
CA ILE A 142 12.86 20.70 -8.71
C ILE A 142 14.20 20.53 -9.41
N HIS A 143 15.26 20.38 -8.63
CA HIS A 143 16.62 20.25 -9.14
C HIS A 143 17.50 19.44 -8.18
N GLN A 144 18.52 18.81 -8.73
CA GLN A 144 19.55 18.10 -7.96
C GLN A 144 20.92 18.70 -8.31
N GLU A 145 21.60 19.17 -7.28
CA GLU A 145 22.99 19.63 -7.32
C GLU A 145 23.91 18.48 -6.88
N GLU A 146 25.22 18.73 -6.84
CA GLU A 146 26.22 17.72 -6.45
C GLU A 146 25.99 17.18 -5.04
N ASN A 147 25.68 18.06 -4.08
CA ASN A 147 25.54 17.73 -2.65
C ASN A 147 24.18 18.13 -2.04
N SER A 148 23.24 18.59 -2.87
CA SER A 148 21.96 19.19 -2.42
C SER A 148 20.80 18.85 -3.35
N LEU A 149 19.60 18.86 -2.78
CA LEU A 149 18.35 18.78 -3.53
C LEU A 149 17.57 20.09 -3.33
N ILE A 150 17.16 20.71 -4.43
CA ILE A 150 16.16 21.77 -4.40
C ILE A 150 14.80 21.11 -4.52
N ILE A 151 13.99 21.25 -3.47
CA ILE A 151 12.66 20.65 -3.36
C ILE A 151 11.60 21.72 -3.13
N GLN A 152 10.39 21.48 -3.62
CA GLN A 152 9.23 22.33 -3.41
C GLN A 152 8.17 21.57 -2.61
N PRO A 153 7.69 22.09 -1.46
CA PRO A 153 6.55 21.49 -0.76
C PRO A 153 5.31 21.50 -1.65
N THR A 154 4.63 20.36 -1.78
CA THR A 154 3.42 20.21 -2.59
C THR A 154 2.21 19.75 -1.80
N ILE A 155 2.40 19.06 -0.67
CA ILE A 155 1.32 18.67 0.25
C ILE A 155 1.76 19.01 1.67
N ASP A 156 0.89 19.66 2.44
CA ASP A 156 1.01 19.79 3.90
C ASP A 156 -0.42 19.71 4.48
N LYS A 157 -0.78 18.55 5.03
CA LYS A 157 -2.11 18.33 5.63
C LYS A 157 -2.10 17.23 6.68
N ILE A 158 -3.10 17.26 7.55
CA ILE A 158 -3.46 16.12 8.38
C ILE A 158 -4.31 15.15 7.55
N ILE A 159 -3.92 13.88 7.51
CA ILE A 159 -4.65 12.80 6.84
C ILE A 159 -5.16 11.78 7.86
N LYS A 160 -6.28 11.12 7.54
CA LYS A 160 -6.89 10.09 8.38
C LYS A 160 -6.89 8.76 7.64
N SER A 161 -7.40 7.73 8.32
CA SER A 161 -7.49 6.40 7.74
C SER A 161 -8.31 6.45 6.44
N GLY A 162 -7.74 5.95 5.35
CA GLY A 162 -8.36 5.97 4.01
C GLY A 162 -7.87 7.10 3.09
N GLY A 163 -7.11 8.09 3.59
CA GLY A 163 -6.57 9.20 2.81
C GLY A 163 -6.71 10.57 3.46
#